data_AF-A0A9Q0WSC2-F1
#
_entry.id   AF-A0A9Q0WSC2-F1
#
_cell.length_a   1.000
_cell.length_b   1.000
_cell.length_c   1.000
_cell.angle_alpha   90.00
_cell.angle_beta   90.00
_cell.angle_gamma   90.00
#
_symmetry.space_group_name_H-M   'P 1'
#
loop_
_entity.id
_entity.type
_entity.pdbx_description
1 polymer ?
#
loop_
_entity_poly.entity_id
_entity_poly.type
_entity_poly.pdbx_seq_one_letter_code
_entity_poly.pdbx_strand_id
1 'polypeptide(L)'
;MHRSFLILLSFLCFFVNLCLSDPRATQAALICTNRTAKVPERQTFVANFLATLDAVTPLIMRQKYAAVINGTGSTTVYAFGECMKDLDGTDCNLCFAQCKTQVLRCLPFQRAIRGGRLFYDGCYLRYDDYDFFNETLSAQDKTICATGDFSGGNKTVFSANVLDLVKNLSVQAPKNDGFFVGSVDRGNVSVFGLAQCWEFVNGSACETCLTNAASKIGMCAPKDEGRVLNAGCYLRYSTQKFYDNSTIPSRRNKRHGRLTVILAVTLPIVAVASIVATAVFFAQRRVVEKKRARKELGALLVTVNKSKLNFSYESLEKATNYFNPSNKLGQGGSGSVYKVKSCISFCSFCR
;
A
#
# COMPACT_ATOMS: atom_id res chain seq x y z
N MET A 1 24.38 -20.49 -5.95
CA MET A 1 24.16 -19.07 -5.57
C MET A 1 22.68 -18.68 -5.61
N HIS A 2 21.89 -19.09 -6.61
CA HIS A 2 20.46 -18.71 -6.69
C HIS A 2 19.58 -19.27 -5.55
N ARG A 3 19.82 -20.52 -5.12
CA ARG A 3 19.05 -21.20 -4.06
C ARG A 3 19.20 -20.56 -2.67
N SER A 4 20.41 -20.19 -2.27
CA SER A 4 20.67 -19.63 -0.94
C SER A 4 20.07 -18.23 -0.77
N PHE A 5 19.99 -17.44 -1.84
CA PHE A 5 19.38 -16.11 -1.84
C PHE A 5 17.85 -16.19 -1.71
N LEU A 6 17.22 -17.16 -2.40
CA LEU A 6 15.78 -17.43 -2.29
C LEU A 6 15.36 -17.91 -0.90
N ILE A 7 16.19 -18.73 -0.24
CA ILE A 7 15.93 -19.22 1.12
C ILE A 7 16.00 -18.08 2.14
N LEU A 8 16.95 -17.14 1.98
CA LEU A 8 17.09 -15.99 2.87
C LEU A 8 15.92 -15.01 2.72
N LEU A 9 15.45 -14.75 1.49
CA LEU A 9 14.28 -13.91 1.22
C LEU A 9 13.00 -14.53 1.80
N SER A 10 12.84 -15.85 1.65
CA SER A 10 11.73 -16.61 2.23
C SER A 10 11.72 -16.51 3.77
N PHE A 11 12.88 -16.69 4.40
CA PHE A 11 13.02 -16.55 5.85
C PHE A 11 12.67 -15.13 6.32
N LEU A 12 13.14 -14.09 5.63
CA LEU A 12 12.80 -12.69 5.94
C LEU A 12 11.29 -12.43 5.86
N CYS A 13 10.58 -12.97 4.87
CA CYS A 13 9.12 -12.84 4.77
C CYS A 13 8.36 -13.58 5.89
N PHE A 14 8.90 -14.68 6.43
CA PHE A 14 8.28 -15.43 7.53
C PHE A 14 8.40 -14.74 8.90
N PHE A 15 9.38 -13.86 9.10
CA PHE A 15 9.60 -13.14 10.37
C PHE A 15 9.02 -11.73 10.41
N VAL A 16 8.58 -11.17 9.28
CA VAL A 16 7.78 -9.95 9.28
C VAL A 16 6.34 -10.34 9.59
N ASN A 17 5.97 -10.37 10.87
CA ASN A 17 4.58 -10.20 11.23
C ASN A 17 4.15 -8.85 10.66
N LEU A 18 3.37 -8.85 9.56
CA LEU A 18 2.69 -7.65 9.11
C LEU A 18 1.86 -7.16 10.32
N CYS A 19 2.32 -6.09 10.96
CA CYS A 19 1.43 -5.27 11.74
C CYS A 19 0.52 -4.58 10.73
N LEU A 20 -0.55 -5.25 10.31
CA LEU A 20 -1.66 -4.58 9.66
C LEU A 20 -2.23 -3.59 10.68
N SER A 21 -1.83 -2.33 10.54
CA SER A 21 -2.74 -1.25 10.91
C SER A 21 -3.86 -1.31 9.88
N ASP A 22 -5.06 -1.70 10.31
CA ASP A 22 -6.25 -1.61 9.47
C ASP A 22 -6.88 -0.25 9.73
N PRO A 23 -6.74 0.73 8.81
CA PRO A 23 -7.37 2.04 8.96
C PRO A 23 -8.91 1.97 8.82
N ARG A 24 -9.50 0.77 8.84
CA ARG A 24 -10.90 0.45 8.53
C ARG A 24 -11.35 1.02 7.19
N ALA A 25 -10.43 1.07 6.23
CA ALA A 25 -10.64 1.55 4.88
C ALA A 25 -11.09 0.42 3.92
N THR A 26 -11.99 -0.46 4.38
CA THR A 26 -12.70 -1.39 3.50
C THR A 26 -13.96 -0.71 2.96
N GLN A 27 -14.08 -0.62 1.64
CA GLN A 27 -15.21 0.04 0.99
C GLN A 27 -16.48 -0.80 1.14
N ALA A 28 -17.47 -0.28 1.87
CA ALA A 28 -18.78 -0.92 2.01
C ALA A 28 -19.67 -0.64 0.79
N ALA A 29 -19.75 0.62 0.34
CA ALA A 29 -20.47 1.00 -0.87
C ALA A 29 -20.05 2.35 -1.44
N LEU A 30 -20.09 2.46 -2.76
CA LEU A 30 -20.11 3.72 -3.49
C LEU A 30 -21.47 3.86 -4.19
N ILE A 31 -22.18 4.94 -3.94
CA ILE A 31 -23.52 5.21 -4.47
C ILE A 31 -23.51 6.56 -5.16
N CYS A 32 -23.59 6.57 -6.48
CA CYS A 32 -23.67 7.80 -7.27
C CYS A 32 -25.14 8.06 -7.65
N THR A 33 -25.55 9.32 -7.62
CA THR A 33 -26.88 9.70 -8.11
C THR A 33 -26.93 9.67 -9.64
N ASN A 34 -28.14 9.72 -10.21
CA ASN A 34 -28.34 9.84 -11.66
C ASN A 34 -28.45 11.30 -12.13
N ARG A 35 -28.36 12.27 -11.21
CA ARG A 35 -28.50 13.70 -11.50
C ARG A 35 -27.17 14.26 -12.00
N THR A 36 -27.19 14.98 -13.10
CA THR A 36 -25.98 15.52 -13.76
C THR A 36 -26.08 17.03 -13.92
N ALA A 37 -24.95 17.72 -13.81
CA ALA A 37 -24.91 19.14 -14.12
C ALA A 37 -25.18 19.43 -15.61
N LYS A 38 -25.91 20.52 -15.86
CA LYS A 38 -26.14 21.04 -17.21
C LYS A 38 -24.80 21.37 -17.86
N VAL A 39 -24.68 21.15 -19.17
CA VAL A 39 -23.45 21.36 -19.95
C VAL A 39 -22.69 22.67 -19.59
N PRO A 40 -23.32 23.86 -19.56
CA PRO A 40 -22.62 25.11 -19.24
C PRO A 40 -22.14 25.22 -17.79
N GLU A 41 -22.73 24.44 -16.88
CA GLU A 41 -22.46 24.49 -15.43
C GLU A 41 -21.39 23.46 -15.00
N ARG A 42 -21.04 22.50 -15.88
CA ARG A 42 -20.19 21.35 -15.50
C ARG A 42 -18.84 21.77 -14.95
N GLN A 43 -18.15 22.69 -15.62
CA GLN A 43 -16.81 23.12 -15.21
C GLN A 43 -16.85 23.79 -13.84
N THR A 44 -17.81 24.69 -13.62
CA THR A 44 -18.00 25.37 -12.34
C THR A 44 -18.39 24.41 -11.23
N PHE A 45 -19.32 23.48 -11.49
CA PHE A 45 -19.72 22.47 -10.51
C PHE A 45 -18.55 21.57 -10.11
N VAL A 46 -17.75 21.10 -11.08
CA VAL A 46 -16.55 20.29 -10.82
C VAL A 46 -15.53 21.08 -9.99
N ALA A 47 -15.31 22.35 -10.31
CA ALA A 47 -14.40 23.21 -9.54
C ALA A 47 -14.89 23.40 -8.09
N ASN A 48 -16.17 23.69 -7.89
CA ASN A 48 -16.77 23.84 -6.56
C ASN A 48 -16.67 22.54 -5.77
N PHE A 49 -16.94 21.38 -6.40
CA PHE A 49 -16.81 20.07 -5.77
C PHE A 49 -15.38 19.79 -5.30
N LEU A 50 -14.37 19.99 -6.16
CA LEU A 50 -12.97 19.78 -5.79
C LEU A 50 -12.54 20.70 -4.63
N ALA A 51 -12.90 21.98 -4.72
CA ALA A 51 -12.62 22.95 -3.65
C ALA A 51 -13.34 22.58 -2.33
N THR A 52 -14.54 22.00 -2.40
CA THR A 52 -15.27 21.51 -1.22
C THR A 52 -14.53 20.33 -0.58
N LEU A 53 -14.06 19.36 -1.37
CA LEU A 53 -13.29 18.22 -0.87
C LEU A 53 -11.94 18.65 -0.28
N ASP A 54 -11.29 19.67 -0.84
CA ASP A 54 -10.06 20.24 -0.29
C ASP A 54 -10.31 20.96 1.04
N ALA A 55 -11.39 21.72 1.14
CA ALA A 55 -11.75 22.46 2.36
C ALA A 55 -12.21 21.54 3.51
N VAL A 56 -12.94 20.45 3.23
CA VAL A 56 -13.46 19.55 4.28
C VAL A 56 -12.35 18.70 4.92
N THR A 57 -11.29 18.38 4.16
CA THR A 57 -10.20 17.50 4.61
C THR A 57 -9.53 17.98 5.92
N PRO A 58 -8.98 19.21 6.01
CA PRO A 58 -8.32 19.67 7.24
C PRO A 58 -9.27 19.82 8.43
N LEU A 59 -10.57 20.01 8.20
CA LEU A 59 -11.56 20.07 9.26
C LEU A 59 -11.79 18.68 9.88
N ILE A 60 -11.94 17.65 9.05
CA ILE A 60 -12.06 16.26 9.51
C ILE A 60 -10.80 15.80 10.24
N MET A 61 -9.61 16.22 9.79
CA MET A 61 -8.37 15.91 10.52
C MET A 61 -8.35 16.43 11.95
N ARG A 62 -9.05 17.55 12.22
CA ARG A 62 -9.10 18.18 13.54
C ARG A 62 -10.27 17.69 14.39
N GLN A 63 -11.43 17.49 13.77
CA GLN A 63 -12.72 17.30 14.45
C GLN A 63 -13.32 15.90 14.25
N LYS A 64 -12.72 15.07 13.37
CA LYS A 64 -13.24 13.78 12.89
C LYS A 64 -14.56 13.84 12.08
N TYR A 65 -15.19 15.00 12.00
CA TYR A 65 -16.30 15.28 11.09
C TYR A 65 -16.23 16.73 10.60
N ALA A 66 -16.86 17.02 9.47
CA ALA A 66 -17.10 18.38 9.00
C ALA A 66 -18.14 18.42 7.87
N ALA A 67 -18.83 19.55 7.77
CA ALA A 67 -19.60 19.94 6.59
C ALA A 67 -19.01 21.19 5.94
N VAL A 68 -19.03 21.24 4.61
CA VAL A 68 -18.61 22.40 3.82
C VAL A 68 -19.62 22.62 2.70
N ILE A 69 -19.91 23.89 2.43
CA ILE A 69 -20.76 24.32 1.32
C ILE A 69 -19.91 25.23 0.44
N ASN A 70 -19.93 25.02 -0.87
CA ASN A 70 -19.21 25.88 -1.81
C ASN A 70 -19.99 26.10 -3.10
N GLY A 71 -19.81 27.26 -3.72
CA GLY A 71 -20.51 27.66 -4.94
C GLY A 71 -21.87 28.31 -4.70
N THR A 72 -22.53 28.72 -5.78
CA THR A 72 -23.80 29.45 -5.75
C THR A 72 -24.82 28.87 -6.73
N GLY A 73 -26.11 29.02 -6.38
CA GLY A 73 -27.23 28.61 -7.23
C GLY A 73 -27.17 27.14 -7.64
N SER A 74 -27.29 26.87 -8.94
CA SER A 74 -27.29 25.51 -9.51
C SER A 74 -25.92 24.81 -9.46
N THR A 75 -24.86 25.51 -9.04
CA THR A 75 -23.50 24.97 -8.94
C THR A 75 -23.03 24.76 -7.51
N THR A 76 -23.90 25.01 -6.52
CA THR A 76 -23.58 24.76 -5.11
C THR A 76 -23.37 23.28 -4.85
N VAL A 77 -22.36 22.98 -4.04
CA VAL A 77 -22.02 21.64 -3.56
C VAL A 77 -22.05 21.66 -2.04
N TYR A 78 -22.84 20.77 -1.47
CA TYR A 78 -22.86 20.45 -0.06
C TYR A 78 -22.02 19.20 0.12
N ALA A 79 -21.05 19.19 1.03
CA ALA A 79 -20.31 17.99 1.37
C ALA A 79 -20.25 17.81 2.88
N PHE A 80 -20.32 16.56 3.30
CA PHE A 80 -20.20 16.14 4.67
C PHE A 80 -19.35 14.88 4.73
N GLY A 81 -18.41 14.85 5.66
CA GLY A 81 -17.65 13.65 5.97
C GLY A 81 -17.50 13.47 7.46
N GLU A 82 -17.46 12.21 7.89
CA GLU A 82 -17.33 11.83 9.28
C GLU A 82 -16.63 10.48 9.41
N CYS A 83 -15.75 10.36 10.39
CA CYS A 83 -15.11 9.11 10.78
C CYS A 83 -15.96 8.39 11.84
N MET A 84 -15.82 7.07 11.93
CA MET A 84 -16.43 6.31 13.03
C MET A 84 -15.85 6.79 14.36
N LYS A 85 -16.69 7.00 15.38
CA LYS A 85 -16.26 7.65 16.63
C LYS A 85 -15.19 6.87 17.40
N ASP A 86 -15.06 5.57 17.17
CA ASP A 86 -14.02 4.73 17.78
C ASP A 86 -12.62 4.90 17.17
N LEU A 87 -12.50 5.43 15.94
CA LEU A 87 -11.21 5.60 15.30
C LEU A 87 -10.36 6.67 15.96
N ASP A 88 -9.05 6.45 16.01
CA ASP A 88 -8.11 7.51 16.37
C ASP A 88 -7.91 8.52 15.22
N GLY A 89 -7.11 9.57 15.44
CA GLY A 89 -6.86 10.57 14.40
C GLY A 89 -6.13 10.02 13.18
N THR A 90 -5.22 9.06 13.36
CA THR A 90 -4.41 8.51 12.26
C THR A 90 -5.27 7.66 11.32
N ASP A 91 -6.04 6.73 11.89
CA ASP A 91 -6.92 5.83 11.15
C ASP A 91 -8.07 6.60 10.50
N CYS A 92 -8.62 7.60 11.20
CA CYS A 92 -9.59 8.52 10.61
C CYS A 92 -9.01 9.25 9.38
N ASN A 93 -7.80 9.80 9.49
CA ASN A 93 -7.16 10.51 8.37
C ASN A 93 -6.89 9.60 7.19
N LEU A 94 -6.41 8.37 7.43
CA LEU A 94 -6.15 7.38 6.39
C LEU A 94 -7.45 6.94 5.72
N CYS A 95 -8.50 6.64 6.49
CA CYS A 95 -9.80 6.27 5.94
C CYS A 95 -10.38 7.40 5.09
N PHE A 96 -10.36 8.64 5.61
CA PHE A 96 -10.95 9.77 4.89
C PHE A 96 -10.17 10.13 3.61
N ALA A 97 -8.84 9.98 3.61
CA ALA A 97 -8.05 10.10 2.39
C ALA A 97 -8.48 9.09 1.31
N GLN A 98 -8.80 7.85 1.70
CA GLN A 98 -9.36 6.86 0.77
C GLN A 98 -10.76 7.26 0.29
N CYS A 99 -11.63 7.76 1.16
CA CYS A 99 -12.92 8.33 0.77
C CYS A 99 -12.77 9.41 -0.31
N LYS A 100 -11.91 10.40 -0.07
CA LYS A 100 -11.69 11.53 -0.97
C LYS A 100 -11.24 11.09 -2.36
N THR A 101 -10.40 10.06 -2.45
CA THR A 101 -9.92 9.56 -3.75
C THR A 101 -10.98 8.74 -4.47
N GLN A 102 -11.70 7.86 -3.78
CA GLN A 102 -12.68 6.97 -4.42
C GLN A 102 -13.98 7.69 -4.80
N VAL A 103 -14.38 8.74 -4.09
CA VAL A 103 -15.61 9.48 -4.42
C VAL A 103 -15.55 10.13 -5.81
N LEU A 104 -14.34 10.42 -6.31
CA LEU A 104 -14.11 10.94 -7.66
C LEU A 104 -14.65 10.02 -8.76
N ARG A 105 -14.82 8.72 -8.48
CA ARG A 105 -15.45 7.76 -9.42
C ARG A 105 -16.90 8.10 -9.72
N CYS A 106 -17.58 8.82 -8.83
CA CYS A 106 -18.91 9.36 -9.13
C CYS A 106 -18.86 10.56 -10.07
N LEU A 107 -17.71 11.19 -10.30
CA LEU A 107 -17.63 12.46 -11.03
C LEU A 107 -16.86 12.34 -12.36
N PRO A 108 -17.29 11.48 -13.32
CA PRO A 108 -16.65 11.50 -14.63
C PRO A 108 -16.89 12.86 -15.28
N PHE A 109 -15.82 13.50 -15.77
CA PHE A 109 -15.82 14.88 -16.29
C PHE A 109 -16.95 15.14 -17.30
N GLN A 110 -17.29 14.15 -18.12
CA GLN A 110 -18.33 14.25 -19.13
C GLN A 110 -19.76 14.36 -18.57
N ARG A 111 -20.03 13.86 -17.36
CA ARG A 111 -21.37 13.83 -16.77
C ARG A 111 -21.53 14.77 -15.59
N ALA A 112 -20.47 15.04 -14.82
CA ALA A 112 -20.52 15.87 -13.61
C ALA A 112 -21.74 15.53 -12.73
N ILE A 113 -21.75 14.29 -12.21
CA ILE A 113 -22.83 13.80 -11.35
C ILE A 113 -22.90 14.68 -10.10
N ARG A 114 -24.12 15.00 -9.66
CA ARG A 114 -24.35 16.00 -8.64
C ARG A 114 -24.35 15.51 -7.20
N GLY A 115 -24.41 14.20 -7.02
CA GLY A 115 -24.37 13.62 -5.68
C GLY A 115 -23.73 12.24 -5.68
N GLY A 116 -23.00 11.97 -4.60
CA GLY A 116 -22.34 10.70 -4.35
C GLY A 116 -22.19 10.44 -2.86
N ARG A 117 -22.42 9.20 -2.45
CA ARG A 117 -22.25 8.70 -1.08
C ARG A 117 -21.23 7.59 -1.09
N LEU A 118 -20.28 7.65 -0.19
CA LEU A 118 -19.22 6.68 -0.06
C LEU A 118 -19.12 6.25 1.39
N PHE A 119 -19.40 4.97 1.61
CA PHE A 119 -19.33 4.32 2.90
C PHE A 119 -18.12 3.43 2.92
N TYR A 120 -17.20 3.74 3.81
CA TYR A 120 -16.18 2.82 4.29
C TYR A 120 -16.59 2.30 5.65
N ASP A 121 -15.99 1.18 6.07
CA ASP A 121 -16.24 0.65 7.40
C ASP A 121 -15.75 1.59 8.50
N GLY A 122 -14.80 2.49 8.23
CA GLY A 122 -14.24 3.45 9.18
C GLY A 122 -14.67 4.91 8.98
N CYS A 123 -15.29 5.27 7.85
CA CYS A 123 -15.61 6.66 7.56
C CYS A 123 -16.67 6.79 6.45
N TYR A 124 -17.28 7.96 6.40
CA TYR A 124 -18.34 8.32 5.48
C TYR A 124 -18.00 9.63 4.78
N LEU A 125 -18.33 9.71 3.49
CA LEU A 125 -18.27 10.94 2.71
C LEU A 125 -19.48 11.02 1.80
N ARG A 126 -20.19 12.13 1.86
CA ARG A 126 -21.26 12.45 0.94
C ARG A 126 -21.07 13.85 0.39
N TYR A 127 -21.36 13.99 -0.90
CA TYR A 127 -21.62 15.28 -1.51
C TYR A 127 -22.96 15.25 -2.24
N ASP A 128 -23.59 16.41 -2.36
CA ASP A 128 -24.84 16.58 -3.09
C ASP A 128 -25.04 18.04 -3.52
N ASP A 129 -26.05 18.29 -4.37
CA ASP A 129 -26.43 19.63 -4.86
C ASP A 129 -27.58 20.28 -4.07
N TYR A 130 -27.93 19.71 -2.92
CA TYR A 130 -28.93 20.23 -1.99
C TYR A 130 -28.51 19.99 -0.54
N ASP A 131 -29.11 20.73 0.39
CA ASP A 131 -28.83 20.57 1.82
C ASP A 131 -29.43 19.25 2.35
N PHE A 132 -28.56 18.28 2.59
CA PHE A 132 -28.93 16.94 3.05
C PHE A 132 -28.53 16.65 4.49
N PHE A 133 -27.95 17.62 5.22
CA PHE A 133 -27.23 17.31 6.47
C PHE A 133 -28.10 16.65 7.55
N ASN A 134 -29.40 16.96 7.60
CA ASN A 134 -30.35 16.38 8.54
C ASN A 134 -31.23 15.27 7.91
N GLU A 135 -30.83 14.69 6.77
CA GLU A 135 -31.56 13.58 6.15
C GLU A 135 -31.44 12.30 6.99
N THR A 136 -32.57 11.77 7.41
CA THR A 136 -32.64 10.54 8.21
C THR A 136 -32.56 9.27 7.34
N LEU A 137 -33.40 9.22 6.31
CA LEU A 137 -33.56 8.08 5.39
C LEU A 137 -33.60 8.60 3.95
N SER A 138 -33.24 7.74 3.00
CA SER A 138 -33.28 8.04 1.57
C SER A 138 -33.64 6.81 0.75
N ALA A 139 -34.20 7.04 -0.43
CA ALA A 139 -34.41 5.99 -1.42
C ALA A 139 -33.10 5.32 -1.90
N GLN A 140 -31.94 5.92 -1.65
CA GLN A 140 -30.63 5.35 -1.96
C GLN A 140 -30.03 4.51 -0.83
N ASP A 141 -30.72 4.37 0.29
CA ASP A 141 -30.25 3.59 1.44
C ASP A 141 -30.08 2.12 1.06
N LYS A 142 -29.04 1.47 1.61
CA LYS A 142 -28.68 0.09 1.26
C LYS A 142 -28.50 -0.79 2.48
N THR A 143 -28.90 -2.05 2.33
CA THR A 143 -28.54 -3.14 3.22
C THR A 143 -27.66 -4.12 2.46
N ILE A 144 -26.51 -4.46 3.02
CA ILE A 144 -25.53 -5.37 2.42
C ILE A 144 -25.28 -6.50 3.41
N CYS A 145 -25.68 -7.71 3.02
CA CYS A 145 -25.39 -8.92 3.77
C CYS A 145 -24.17 -9.62 3.19
N ALA A 146 -23.43 -10.36 4.01
CA ALA A 146 -22.34 -11.21 3.52
C ALA A 146 -22.88 -12.30 2.58
N THR A 147 -22.01 -12.81 1.71
CA THR A 147 -22.31 -13.96 0.84
C THR A 147 -22.42 -15.25 1.66
N GLY A 148 -21.50 -15.46 2.61
CA GLY A 148 -21.42 -16.63 3.47
C GLY A 148 -22.39 -16.59 4.65
N ASP A 149 -22.96 -17.76 4.95
CA ASP A 149 -23.63 -18.01 6.22
C ASP A 149 -22.62 -18.27 7.33
N PHE A 150 -23.01 -17.94 8.56
CA PHE A 150 -22.28 -18.35 9.75
C PHE A 150 -22.05 -19.86 9.82
N SER A 151 -20.78 -20.22 9.96
CA SER A 151 -20.30 -21.60 10.01
C SER A 151 -19.61 -21.97 11.33
N GLY A 152 -19.42 -21.01 12.25
CA GLY A 152 -18.67 -21.20 13.50
C GLY A 152 -19.47 -21.81 14.66
N GLY A 153 -20.66 -22.34 14.42
CA GLY A 153 -21.51 -22.88 15.49
C GLY A 153 -22.99 -22.98 15.10
N ASN A 154 -23.88 -22.87 16.10
CA ASN A 154 -25.32 -22.98 15.89
C ASN A 154 -25.90 -21.70 15.23
N LYS A 155 -26.37 -21.82 13.98
CA LYS A 155 -26.93 -20.71 13.20
C LYS A 155 -28.17 -20.05 13.81
N THR A 156 -29.02 -20.82 14.50
CA THR A 156 -30.22 -20.29 15.16
C THR A 156 -29.83 -19.43 16.35
N VAL A 157 -28.87 -19.89 17.16
CA VAL A 157 -28.30 -19.11 18.26
C VAL A 157 -27.59 -17.87 17.74
N PHE A 158 -26.81 -17.99 16.66
CA PHE A 158 -26.18 -16.84 16.01
C PHE A 158 -27.21 -15.80 15.58
N SER A 159 -28.28 -16.22 14.90
CA SER A 159 -29.34 -15.32 14.44
C SER A 159 -30.03 -14.61 15.61
N ALA A 160 -30.31 -15.32 16.71
CA ALA A 160 -30.86 -14.73 17.92
C ALA A 160 -29.89 -13.71 18.54
N ASN A 161 -28.59 -14.03 18.59
CA ASN A 161 -27.55 -13.12 19.09
C ASN A 161 -27.42 -11.86 18.22
N VAL A 162 -27.52 -11.99 16.89
CA VAL A 162 -27.57 -10.84 15.96
C VAL A 162 -28.77 -9.96 16.27
N LEU A 163 -29.97 -10.52 16.40
CA LEU A 163 -31.20 -9.76 16.68
C LEU A 163 -31.14 -9.03 18.03
N ASP A 164 -30.63 -9.69 19.07
CA ASP A 164 -30.42 -9.08 20.40
C ASP A 164 -29.39 -7.93 20.34
N LEU A 165 -28.27 -8.17 19.66
CA LEU A 165 -27.22 -7.17 19.48
C LEU A 165 -27.73 -5.92 18.74
N VAL A 166 -28.37 -6.09 17.57
CA VAL A 166 -28.81 -4.95 16.76
C VAL A 166 -29.95 -4.16 17.42
N LYS A 167 -30.81 -4.85 18.18
CA LYS A 167 -31.79 -4.18 19.05
C LYS A 167 -31.10 -3.34 20.10
N ASN A 168 -30.12 -3.89 20.82
CA ASN A 168 -29.39 -3.14 21.84
C ASN A 168 -28.64 -1.94 21.24
N LEU A 169 -27.95 -2.13 20.11
CA LEU A 169 -27.27 -1.05 19.38
C LEU A 169 -28.23 0.08 19.02
N SER A 170 -29.42 -0.23 18.50
CA SER A 170 -30.42 0.77 18.11
C SER A 170 -30.98 1.60 19.27
N VAL A 171 -31.01 1.03 20.48
CA VAL A 171 -31.52 1.71 21.68
C VAL A 171 -30.43 2.50 22.40
N GLN A 172 -29.19 2.00 22.40
CA GLN A 172 -28.10 2.59 23.17
C GLN A 172 -27.36 3.69 22.40
N ALA A 173 -27.20 3.59 21.09
CA ALA A 173 -26.49 4.61 20.31
C ALA A 173 -27.16 5.99 20.40
N PRO A 174 -28.49 6.16 20.27
CA PRO A 174 -29.13 7.47 20.42
C PRO A 174 -28.92 8.10 21.81
N LYS A 175 -28.69 7.28 22.85
CA LYS A 175 -28.45 7.73 24.23
C LYS A 175 -26.99 8.10 24.50
N ASN A 176 -26.08 7.73 23.60
CA ASN A 176 -24.64 7.89 23.72
C ASN A 176 -24.12 8.72 22.54
N ASP A 177 -24.69 9.91 22.33
CA ASP A 177 -24.33 10.85 21.26
C ASP A 177 -24.32 10.22 19.86
N GLY A 178 -25.31 9.37 19.60
CA GLY A 178 -25.49 8.69 18.34
C GLY A 178 -24.51 7.53 18.09
N PHE A 179 -23.72 7.08 19.06
CA PHE A 179 -22.72 6.02 18.86
C PHE A 179 -22.75 4.94 19.92
N PHE A 180 -22.72 3.67 19.50
CA PHE A 180 -22.56 2.55 20.43
C PHE A 180 -21.88 1.35 19.77
N VAL A 181 -21.10 0.61 20.57
CA VAL A 181 -20.49 -0.66 20.18
C VAL A 181 -20.84 -1.73 21.20
N GLY A 182 -20.94 -2.97 20.77
CA GLY A 182 -21.30 -4.06 21.67
C GLY A 182 -21.07 -5.43 21.08
N SER A 183 -21.20 -6.43 21.93
CA SER A 183 -21.13 -7.84 21.55
C SER A 183 -22.14 -8.67 22.32
N VAL A 184 -22.63 -9.74 21.70
CA VAL A 184 -23.42 -10.78 22.35
C VAL A 184 -22.69 -12.10 22.20
N ASP A 185 -22.48 -12.79 23.31
CA ASP A 185 -21.84 -14.11 23.36
C ASP A 185 -22.73 -15.07 24.13
N ARG A 186 -23.47 -15.90 23.40
CA ARG A 186 -24.34 -16.95 23.97
C ARG A 186 -24.12 -18.24 23.20
N GLY A 187 -24.05 -19.36 23.92
CA GLY A 187 -23.85 -20.68 23.30
C GLY A 187 -22.50 -20.82 22.58
N ASN A 188 -21.45 -20.14 23.07
CA ASN A 188 -20.11 -20.06 22.47
C ASN A 188 -20.12 -19.49 21.04
N VAL A 189 -21.09 -18.63 20.75
CA VAL A 189 -21.23 -17.93 19.48
C VAL A 189 -21.22 -16.43 19.76
N SER A 190 -20.12 -15.78 19.38
CA SER A 190 -19.95 -14.34 19.53
C SER A 190 -20.34 -13.60 18.26
N VAL A 191 -20.99 -12.45 18.44
CA VAL A 191 -21.23 -11.45 17.39
C VAL A 191 -20.89 -10.07 17.92
N PHE A 192 -20.24 -9.26 17.10
CA PHE A 192 -19.80 -7.90 17.41
C PHE A 192 -20.53 -6.91 16.51
N GLY A 193 -20.82 -5.71 17.02
CA GLY A 193 -21.47 -4.69 16.21
C GLY A 193 -21.26 -3.26 16.70
N LEU A 194 -21.56 -2.35 15.78
CA LEU A 194 -21.40 -0.90 15.92
C LEU A 194 -22.58 -0.22 15.25
N ALA A 195 -23.11 0.80 15.89
CA ALA A 195 -24.10 1.71 15.35
C ALA A 195 -23.63 3.15 15.51
N GLN A 196 -23.78 3.95 14.45
CA GLN A 196 -23.47 5.38 14.45
C GLN A 196 -24.53 6.16 13.69
N CYS A 197 -25.05 7.22 14.30
CA CYS A 197 -25.77 8.28 13.60
C CYS A 197 -24.78 9.35 13.16
N TRP A 198 -25.04 9.95 12.01
CA TRP A 198 -24.21 11.05 11.53
C TRP A 198 -24.44 12.32 12.34
N GLU A 199 -23.38 13.10 12.53
CA GLU A 199 -23.33 14.21 13.48
C GLU A 199 -24.48 15.24 13.32
N PHE A 200 -24.93 15.50 12.10
CA PHE A 200 -25.98 16.50 11.82
C PHE A 200 -27.42 15.96 11.92
N VAL A 201 -27.59 14.69 12.26
CA VAL A 201 -28.90 14.08 12.47
C VAL A 201 -29.32 14.29 13.93
N ASN A 202 -30.49 14.88 14.16
CA ASN A 202 -30.98 15.10 15.52
C ASN A 202 -31.36 13.80 16.26
N GLY A 203 -31.54 13.85 17.59
CA GLY A 203 -31.78 12.66 18.41
C GLY A 203 -32.96 11.78 17.98
N SER A 204 -34.12 12.38 17.68
CA SER A 204 -35.29 11.63 17.20
C SER A 204 -35.10 11.01 15.82
N ALA A 205 -34.39 11.71 14.94
CA ALA A 205 -34.04 11.21 13.62
C ALA A 205 -33.02 10.07 13.73
N CYS A 206 -32.06 10.18 14.65
CA CYS A 206 -31.10 9.12 14.94
C CYS A 206 -31.80 7.83 15.40
N GLU A 207 -32.75 7.93 16.34
CA GLU A 207 -33.56 6.80 16.80
C GLU A 207 -34.37 6.17 15.66
N THR A 208 -35.01 7.00 14.82
CA THR A 208 -35.75 6.56 13.65
C THR A 208 -34.85 5.81 12.66
N CYS A 209 -33.67 6.36 12.37
CA CYS A 209 -32.72 5.76 11.45
C CYS A 209 -32.21 4.41 11.96
N LEU A 210 -31.83 4.32 13.23
CA LEU A 210 -31.29 3.09 13.81
C LEU A 210 -32.36 2.02 14.04
N THR A 211 -33.60 2.41 14.31
CA THR A 211 -34.74 1.49 14.36
C THR A 211 -34.99 0.88 12.97
N ASN A 212 -34.96 1.71 11.93
CA ASN A 212 -35.03 1.25 10.54
C ASN A 212 -33.86 0.30 10.22
N ALA A 213 -32.64 0.67 10.59
CA ALA A 213 -31.45 -0.13 10.36
C ALA A 213 -31.50 -1.49 11.06
N ALA A 214 -31.92 -1.55 12.32
CA ALA A 214 -32.08 -2.79 13.07
C ALA A 214 -33.14 -3.72 12.44
N SER A 215 -34.24 -3.15 11.93
CA SER A 215 -35.25 -3.93 11.20
C SER A 215 -34.69 -4.50 9.90
N LYS A 216 -34.00 -3.68 9.09
CA LYS A 216 -33.47 -4.11 7.79
C LYS A 216 -32.34 -5.13 7.92
N ILE A 217 -31.41 -4.90 8.85
CA ILE A 217 -30.25 -5.78 9.04
C ILE A 217 -30.63 -7.14 9.62
N GLY A 218 -31.77 -7.25 10.32
CA GLY A 218 -32.28 -8.51 10.85
C GLY A 218 -32.51 -9.56 9.76
N MET A 219 -32.83 -9.13 8.54
CA MET A 219 -32.97 -10.02 7.37
C MET A 219 -31.64 -10.61 6.89
N CYS A 220 -30.50 -10.05 7.29
CA CYS A 220 -29.19 -10.62 6.96
C CYS A 220 -28.86 -11.86 7.80
N ALA A 221 -29.48 -12.10 8.95
CA ALA A 221 -29.21 -13.31 9.72
C ALA A 221 -29.66 -14.57 8.93
N PRO A 222 -28.85 -15.64 8.84
CA PRO A 222 -27.64 -15.96 9.62
C PRO A 222 -26.31 -15.63 8.89
N LYS A 223 -26.25 -14.66 7.98
CA LYS A 223 -25.01 -14.27 7.30
C LYS A 223 -23.94 -13.78 8.27
N ASP A 224 -22.67 -14.08 7.98
CA ASP A 224 -21.52 -13.78 8.84
C ASP A 224 -21.35 -12.28 9.15
N GLU A 225 -21.75 -11.42 8.21
CA GLU A 225 -21.76 -9.97 8.39
C GLU A 225 -23.01 -9.35 7.79
N GLY A 226 -23.39 -8.19 8.33
CA GLY A 226 -24.42 -7.33 7.77
C GLY A 226 -24.02 -5.86 7.94
N ARG A 227 -24.41 -5.03 6.98
CA ARG A 227 -24.26 -3.57 7.01
C ARG A 227 -25.55 -2.90 6.57
N VAL A 228 -25.95 -1.85 7.26
CA VAL A 228 -26.97 -0.90 6.81
C VAL A 228 -26.34 0.46 6.64
N LEU A 229 -26.53 1.04 5.46
CA LEU A 229 -25.93 2.27 4.98
C LEU A 229 -27.06 3.25 4.67
N ASN A 230 -27.57 3.91 5.72
CA ASN A 230 -28.67 4.86 5.60
C ASN A 230 -28.14 6.30 5.44
N ALA A 231 -29.00 7.20 4.98
CA ALA A 231 -28.69 8.61 4.83
C ALA A 231 -28.23 9.24 6.15
N GLY A 232 -28.84 8.84 7.27
CA GLY A 232 -28.58 9.40 8.60
C GLY A 232 -27.80 8.51 9.57
N CYS A 233 -27.53 7.25 9.23
CA CYS A 233 -26.87 6.31 10.15
C CYS A 233 -26.21 5.13 9.44
N TYR A 234 -25.31 4.48 10.17
CA TYR A 234 -24.61 3.26 9.80
C TYR A 234 -24.78 2.21 10.91
N LEU A 235 -25.05 0.96 10.53
CA LEU A 235 -25.09 -0.17 11.46
C LEU A 235 -24.36 -1.35 10.84
N ARG A 236 -23.41 -1.95 11.56
CA ARG A 236 -22.72 -3.17 11.14
C ARG A 236 -22.69 -4.21 12.24
N TYR A 237 -22.84 -5.47 11.87
CA TYR A 237 -22.43 -6.60 12.69
C TYR A 237 -21.43 -7.50 11.94
N SER A 238 -20.61 -8.24 12.69
CA SER A 238 -19.66 -9.23 12.18
C SER A 238 -19.37 -10.30 13.22
N THR A 239 -18.92 -11.46 12.77
CA THR A 239 -18.34 -12.51 13.62
C THR A 239 -16.96 -12.15 14.17
N GLN A 240 -16.27 -11.18 13.54
CA GLN A 240 -14.98 -10.69 13.99
C GLN A 240 -15.12 -9.31 14.63
N LYS A 241 -14.40 -9.06 15.72
CA LYS A 241 -14.38 -7.73 16.34
C LYS A 241 -13.63 -6.74 15.44
N PHE A 242 -14.27 -5.62 15.11
CA PHE A 242 -13.75 -4.61 14.17
C PHE A 242 -13.71 -3.17 14.71
N TYR A 243 -13.95 -2.97 16.01
CA TYR A 243 -13.97 -1.64 16.64
C TYR A 243 -13.04 -1.57 17.85
N ASP A 244 -12.60 -0.36 18.17
CA ASP A 244 -11.82 -0.07 19.36
C ASP A 244 -12.72 0.16 20.59
N ASN A 245 -12.29 -0.33 21.76
CA ASN A 245 -12.99 -0.07 23.02
C ASN A 245 -12.65 1.35 23.50
N SER A 246 -13.41 2.35 23.07
CA SER A 246 -13.17 3.76 23.41
C SER A 246 -13.41 4.11 24.89
N THR A 247 -13.84 3.17 25.74
CA THR A 247 -13.98 3.37 27.20
C THR A 247 -12.71 3.16 28.02
N ILE A 248 -11.58 2.86 27.37
CA ILE A 248 -10.27 2.85 28.03
C ILE A 248 -9.39 3.81 27.25
N PRO A 249 -8.81 4.87 27.86
CA PRO A 249 -7.68 5.56 27.28
C PRO A 249 -6.62 4.49 27.10
N SER A 250 -6.48 3.98 25.88
CA SER A 250 -5.53 2.94 25.56
C SER A 250 -4.19 3.42 26.08
N ARG A 251 -3.61 2.65 27.01
CA ARG A 251 -2.19 2.68 27.38
C ARG A 251 -1.38 2.33 26.12
N ARG A 252 -1.41 3.20 25.12
CA ARG A 252 -0.64 3.12 23.87
C ARG A 252 0.86 3.15 24.17
N ASN A 253 1.25 3.68 25.33
CA ASN A 253 2.63 3.66 25.82
C ASN A 253 3.22 2.27 26.05
N LYS A 254 2.43 1.20 26.27
CA LYS A 254 3.00 -0.15 26.42
C LYS A 254 3.18 -0.88 25.09
N ARG A 255 2.34 -0.63 24.08
CA ARG A 255 2.42 -1.30 22.76
C ARG A 255 3.44 -0.63 21.84
N HIS A 256 3.55 0.71 21.87
CA HIS A 256 4.57 1.43 21.11
C HIS A 256 5.98 1.10 21.63
N GLY A 257 6.19 1.03 22.94
CA GLY A 257 7.49 0.65 23.51
C GLY A 257 7.99 -0.71 23.03
N ARG A 258 7.13 -1.75 22.99
CA ARG A 258 7.53 -3.09 22.51
C ARG A 258 7.78 -3.11 21.00
N LEU A 259 7.00 -2.37 20.21
CA LEU A 259 7.11 -2.33 18.75
C LEU A 259 8.32 -1.49 18.31
N THR A 260 8.59 -0.37 18.97
CA THR A 260 9.78 0.47 18.78
C THR A 260 11.05 -0.25 19.23
N VAL A 261 11.01 -1.00 20.34
CA VAL A 261 12.13 -1.85 20.77
C VAL A 261 12.38 -2.99 19.78
N ILE A 262 11.33 -3.65 19.29
CA ILE A 262 11.48 -4.71 18.27
C ILE A 262 12.07 -4.11 16.98
N LEU A 263 11.51 -3.00 16.46
CA LEU A 263 12.03 -2.34 15.25
C LEU A 263 13.48 -1.86 15.43
N ALA A 264 13.81 -1.25 16.57
CA ALA A 264 15.16 -0.75 16.87
C ALA A 264 16.20 -1.86 16.95
N VAL A 265 15.81 -3.08 17.33
CA VAL A 265 16.71 -4.24 17.39
C VAL A 265 16.77 -4.96 16.04
N THR A 266 15.65 -5.10 15.33
CA THR A 266 15.61 -5.86 14.06
C THR A 266 16.26 -5.13 12.89
N LEU A 267 16.09 -3.80 12.78
CA LEU A 267 16.66 -3.00 11.69
C LEU A 267 18.20 -3.06 11.61
N PRO A 268 18.97 -2.85 12.70
CA PRO A 268 20.42 -2.92 12.64
C PRO A 268 20.93 -4.34 12.35
N ILE A 269 20.28 -5.38 12.87
CA ILE A 269 20.65 -6.78 12.59
C ILE A 269 20.50 -7.09 11.10
N VAL A 270 19.39 -6.67 10.48
CA VAL A 270 19.16 -6.87 9.05
C VAL A 270 20.13 -6.05 8.20
N ALA A 271 20.44 -4.81 8.61
CA ALA A 271 21.40 -3.96 7.93
C ALA A 271 22.81 -4.57 7.94
N VAL A 272 23.27 -5.03 9.11
CA VAL A 272 24.58 -5.70 9.26
C VAL A 272 24.62 -7.00 8.45
N ALA A 273 23.57 -7.83 8.52
CA ALA A 273 23.51 -9.06 7.73
C ALA A 273 23.58 -8.78 6.22
N SER A 274 22.92 -7.72 5.75
CA SER A 274 22.94 -7.29 4.34
C SER A 274 24.32 -6.79 3.90
N ILE A 275 25.02 -6.03 4.77
CA ILE A 275 26.39 -5.57 4.53
C ILE A 275 27.37 -6.75 4.48
N VAL A 276 27.25 -7.72 5.40
CA VAL A 276 28.08 -8.93 5.41
C VAL A 276 27.85 -9.76 4.15
N ALA A 277 26.59 -9.95 3.74
CA ALA A 277 26.25 -10.71 2.54
C ALA A 277 26.83 -10.06 1.27
N THR A 278 26.76 -8.73 1.15
CA THR A 278 27.37 -8.00 0.02
C THR A 278 28.89 -8.08 0.03
N ALA A 279 29.54 -7.92 1.20
CA ALA A 279 30.99 -8.08 1.32
C ALA A 279 31.47 -9.49 0.92
N VAL A 280 30.77 -10.54 1.36
CA VAL A 280 31.06 -11.93 0.98
C VAL A 280 30.87 -12.13 -0.53
N PHE A 281 29.80 -11.58 -1.11
CA PHE A 281 29.56 -11.66 -2.56
C PHE A 281 30.69 -11.01 -3.38
N PHE A 282 31.13 -9.81 -3.00
CA PHE A 282 32.25 -9.13 -3.67
C PHE A 282 33.57 -9.87 -3.48
N ALA A 283 33.84 -10.42 -2.28
CA ALA A 283 35.03 -11.22 -2.02
C ALA A 283 35.06 -12.49 -2.88
N GLN A 284 33.93 -13.22 -2.96
CA GLN A 284 33.81 -14.41 -3.81
C GLN A 284 34.02 -14.07 -5.28
N ARG A 285 33.43 -12.97 -5.76
CA ARG A 285 33.61 -12.51 -7.15
C ARG A 285 35.07 -12.18 -7.46
N ARG A 286 35.76 -11.47 -6.55
CA ARG A 286 37.20 -11.17 -6.67
C ARG A 286 38.06 -12.43 -6.68
N VAL A 287 37.73 -13.44 -5.86
CA VAL A 287 38.45 -14.72 -5.84
C VAL A 287 38.26 -15.49 -7.15
N VAL A 288 37.04 -15.50 -7.69
CA VAL A 288 36.75 -16.16 -8.99
C VAL A 288 37.49 -15.46 -10.14
N GLU A 289 37.48 -14.13 -10.19
CA GLU A 289 38.21 -13.37 -11.20
C GLU A 289 39.73 -13.58 -11.10
N LYS A 290 40.28 -13.58 -9.87
CA LYS A 290 41.71 -13.87 -9.63
C LYS A 290 42.09 -15.30 -10.05
N LYS A 291 41.18 -16.27 -9.88
CA LYS A 291 41.37 -17.65 -10.37
C LYS A 291 41.36 -17.72 -11.91
N ARG A 292 40.54 -16.92 -12.59
CA ARG A 292 40.50 -16.86 -14.07
C ARG A 292 41.79 -16.23 -14.63
N ALA A 293 42.22 -15.10 -14.07
CA ALA A 293 43.44 -14.41 -14.49
C ALA A 293 44.70 -15.29 -14.34
N ARG A 294 44.80 -16.08 -13.24
CA ARG A 294 45.90 -17.04 -13.07
C ARG A 294 45.91 -18.15 -14.12
N LYS A 295 44.73 -18.62 -14.57
CA LYS A 295 44.63 -19.63 -15.63
C LYS A 295 45.06 -19.07 -16.99
N GLU A 296 44.68 -17.84 -17.32
CA GLU A 296 45.10 -17.18 -18.56
C GLU A 296 46.61 -16.90 -18.59
N LEU A 297 47.18 -16.39 -17.49
CA LEU A 297 48.61 -16.16 -17.38
C LEU A 297 49.41 -17.46 -17.55
N GLY A 298 48.93 -18.56 -16.96
CA GLY A 298 49.54 -19.88 -17.13
C GLY A 298 49.52 -20.36 -18.59
N ALA A 299 48.42 -20.13 -19.32
CA ALA A 299 48.31 -20.50 -20.73
C ALA A 299 49.25 -19.66 -21.62
N LEU A 300 49.42 -18.37 -21.32
CA LEU A 300 50.26 -17.45 -22.10
C LEU A 300 51.75 -17.76 -21.95
N LEU A 301 52.19 -18.13 -20.74
CA LEU A 301 53.58 -18.53 -20.44
C LEU A 301 54.00 -19.78 -21.23
N VAL A 302 53.08 -20.74 -21.36
CA VAL A 302 53.31 -21.96 -22.17
C VAL A 302 53.51 -21.60 -23.65
N THR A 303 52.75 -20.65 -24.18
CA THR A 303 52.86 -20.20 -25.58
C THR A 303 54.19 -19.50 -25.85
N VAL A 304 54.64 -18.60 -24.97
CA VAL A 304 55.92 -17.87 -25.15
C VAL A 304 57.11 -18.81 -25.11
N ASN A 305 57.11 -19.80 -24.21
CA ASN A 305 58.19 -20.79 -24.14
C ASN A 305 58.26 -21.66 -25.42
N LYS A 306 57.13 -21.87 -26.09
CA LYS A 306 57.04 -22.64 -27.33
C LYS A 306 57.58 -21.88 -28.56
N SER A 307 57.64 -20.54 -28.52
CA SER A 307 57.95 -19.70 -29.68
C SER A 307 59.44 -19.40 -29.93
N LYS A 308 60.39 -19.95 -29.12
CA LYS A 308 61.86 -19.88 -29.33
C LYS A 308 62.39 -18.54 -29.90
N LEU A 309 62.05 -17.41 -29.29
CA LEU A 309 62.44 -16.06 -29.75
C LEU A 309 63.91 -15.66 -29.44
N ASN A 310 64.77 -16.61 -29.08
CA ASN A 310 66.17 -16.35 -28.74
C ASN A 310 67.05 -16.58 -29.97
N PHE A 311 67.54 -15.49 -30.57
CA PHE A 311 68.52 -15.54 -31.66
C PHE A 311 69.93 -15.34 -31.10
N SER A 312 70.91 -16.10 -31.60
CA SER A 312 72.30 -15.87 -31.24
C SER A 312 72.75 -14.52 -31.80
N TYR A 313 73.60 -13.81 -31.05
CA TYR A 313 74.15 -12.53 -31.47
C TYR A 313 74.87 -12.63 -32.82
N GLU A 314 75.61 -13.72 -33.05
CA GLU A 314 76.28 -13.98 -34.33
C GLU A 314 75.31 -14.03 -35.53
N SER A 315 74.11 -14.61 -35.32
CA SER A 315 73.09 -14.64 -36.37
C SER A 315 72.60 -13.23 -36.70
N LEU A 316 72.40 -12.39 -35.67
CA LEU A 316 71.98 -11.00 -35.84
C LEU A 316 73.08 -10.15 -36.49
N GLU A 317 74.34 -10.37 -36.14
CA GLU A 317 75.48 -9.68 -36.71
C GLU A 317 75.62 -9.98 -38.21
N LYS A 318 75.60 -11.25 -38.62
CA LYS A 318 75.60 -11.63 -40.04
C LYS A 318 74.38 -11.06 -40.79
N ALA A 319 73.19 -11.16 -40.20
CA ALA A 319 71.94 -10.68 -40.81
C ALA A 319 71.97 -9.18 -41.11
N THR A 320 72.50 -8.39 -40.18
CA THR A 320 72.59 -6.93 -40.28
C THR A 320 73.82 -6.46 -41.05
N ASN A 321 74.62 -7.38 -41.58
CA ASN A 321 75.93 -7.13 -42.18
C ASN A 321 76.85 -6.39 -41.19
N TYR A 322 77.15 -7.02 -40.06
CA TYR A 322 78.01 -6.50 -38.98
C TYR A 322 77.53 -5.14 -38.47
N PHE A 323 76.20 -4.97 -38.32
CA PHE A 323 75.58 -3.72 -37.89
C PHE A 323 76.09 -2.49 -38.68
N ASN A 324 76.24 -2.66 -40.01
CA ASN A 324 76.72 -1.59 -40.88
C ASN A 324 75.81 -0.35 -40.77
N PRO A 325 76.35 0.87 -40.59
CA PRO A 325 75.55 2.09 -40.47
C PRO A 325 74.58 2.32 -41.63
N SER A 326 74.92 1.86 -42.84
CA SER A 326 74.05 1.92 -44.04
C SER A 326 72.77 1.08 -43.91
N ASN A 327 72.74 0.18 -42.93
CA ASN A 327 71.59 -0.63 -42.58
C ASN A 327 70.83 -0.09 -41.37
N LYS A 328 71.32 0.94 -40.70
CA LYS A 328 70.64 1.52 -39.55
C LYS A 328 69.38 2.25 -40.00
N LEU A 329 68.23 1.82 -39.51
CA LEU A 329 66.94 2.44 -39.77
C LEU A 329 66.65 3.62 -38.83
N GLY A 330 67.22 3.57 -37.63
CA GLY A 330 67.07 4.63 -36.64
C GLY A 330 67.70 4.26 -35.30
N GLN A 331 67.75 5.21 -34.38
CA GLN A 331 68.16 4.98 -33.00
C GLN A 331 67.28 5.81 -32.08
N GLY A 332 66.82 5.18 -31.00
CA GLY A 332 66.07 5.82 -29.91
C GLY A 332 66.54 5.34 -28.55
N GLY A 333 65.77 5.65 -27.51
CA GLY A 333 66.10 5.33 -26.11
C GLY A 333 66.26 3.83 -25.80
N SER A 334 65.75 2.94 -26.66
CA SER A 334 65.88 1.48 -26.52
C SER A 334 66.96 0.87 -27.42
N GLY A 335 67.80 1.68 -28.06
CA GLY A 335 68.93 1.23 -28.89
C GLY A 335 68.78 1.53 -30.37
N SER A 336 69.73 1.00 -31.16
CA SER A 336 69.79 1.16 -32.62
C SER A 336 69.05 0.02 -33.32
N VAL A 337 68.26 0.35 -34.34
CA VAL A 337 67.53 -0.63 -35.15
C VAL A 337 68.21 -0.72 -36.51
N TYR A 338 68.56 -1.94 -36.94
CA TYR A 338 69.21 -2.21 -38.22
C TYR A 338 68.29 -3.07 -39.11
N LYS A 339 68.24 -2.75 -40.40
CA LYS A 339 67.62 -3.60 -41.42
C LYS A 339 68.52 -4.80 -41.70
N VAL A 340 67.92 -5.96 -41.76
CA VAL A 340 68.59 -7.20 -42.16
C VAL A 340 68.62 -7.25 -43.69
N LYS A 341 69.82 -7.26 -44.28
CA LYS A 341 70.02 -7.16 -45.75
C LYS A 341 70.12 -8.52 -46.44
N SER A 342 70.49 -9.58 -45.71
CA SER A 342 70.37 -10.93 -46.24
C SER A 342 68.98 -11.46 -45.91
N CYS A 343 68.28 -11.91 -46.95
CA CYS A 343 67.19 -12.85 -46.81
C CYS A 343 67.78 -14.11 -46.18
N ILE A 344 67.93 -14.14 -44.85
CA ILE A 344 68.03 -15.39 -44.13
C ILE A 344 66.67 -16.00 -44.36
N SER A 345 66.61 -16.84 -45.38
CA SER A 345 65.52 -17.73 -45.66
C SER A 345 65.40 -18.69 -44.48
N PHE A 346 64.81 -18.21 -43.39
CA PHE A 346 63.95 -19.02 -42.56
C PHE A 346 62.52 -18.82 -43.07
N CYS A 347 62.37 -19.04 -44.38
CA CYS A 347 61.11 -19.47 -44.93
C CYS A 347 60.85 -20.89 -44.40
N SER A 348 60.22 -20.97 -43.24
CA SER A 348 59.52 -22.13 -42.73
C SER A 348 58.50 -21.62 -41.74
N PHE A 349 57.33 -21.27 -42.29
CA PHE A 349 55.97 -21.25 -41.71
C PHE A 349 55.15 -20.09 -42.29
N CYS A 350 55.07 -20.01 -43.63
CA CYS A 350 53.77 -19.72 -44.24
C CYS A 350 53.02 -21.05 -44.31
N ARG A 351 52.30 -21.34 -43.23
CA ARG A 351 51.03 -22.05 -43.31
C ARG A 351 50.06 -21.43 -42.32
#